data_AF-A0A067MEK5-F1
#
_entry.id   AF-A0A067MEK5-F1
#
_cell.length_a   1.000
_cell.length_b   1.000
_cell.length_c   1.000
_cell.angle_alpha   90.00
_cell.angle_beta   90.00
_cell.angle_gamma   90.00
#
_symmetry.space_group_name_H-M   'P 1'
#
loop_
_entity.id
_entity.type
_entity.pdbx_description
1 polymer ?
#
loop_
_entity_poly.entity_id
_entity_poly.type
_entity_poly.pdbx_seq_one_letter_code
_entity_poly.pdbx_strand_id
1 'polypeptide(L)'
;MECTGAWLTQILHNPRFRDSTEPPSVVPPAKRTQVCFDIIMASALVSRQKSNGNRPFPTVIFGAISAFALYTLIVRTALPINPEFHEHCPVSPSYMASALVPNALPYSGNVGVDTALCHLVTFFHVSFTAPPGQGWKLTVNLLASIAGPFFILYMEAARAGCPSVLAFPTAVGLLCQGMTAAAVLPLYWIALIACGSPGGIDCAVAEGLGFGLVVGYVVPTVAMGMGYENRYIVAAWQGFPLFIGVARWAYSLARPPPKAGVSARRTRRGYAVTQGILASIALVSGASHLYTMTMSTAGAFLETFRSVYLPPYPRYPYTHDTLGSAVRLLLAWDGLFTWGGALAAGAWNFPAADLARTCLVLPPVFIILGPGSAVMGVWMWRETILKQNSVGFEVPRRTE
;
A
#
# COMPACT_ATOMS: atom_id res chain seq x y z
N MET A 1 -7.19 -21.06 -2.82
CA MET A 1 -7.51 -19.63 -3.03
C MET A 1 -9.02 -19.34 -2.85
N GLU A 2 -9.79 -20.21 -2.20
CA GLU A 2 -11.25 -20.02 -2.01
C GLU A 2 -11.63 -19.19 -0.77
N CYS A 3 -10.73 -19.00 0.21
CA CYS A 3 -11.08 -18.36 1.49
C CYS A 3 -11.22 -16.84 1.45
N THR A 4 -10.57 -16.13 0.52
CA THR A 4 -10.58 -14.65 0.48
C THR A 4 -11.77 -14.08 -0.29
N GLY A 5 -12.21 -14.74 -1.36
CA GLY A 5 -13.44 -14.38 -2.08
C GLY A 5 -14.71 -14.69 -1.27
N ALA A 6 -14.70 -15.82 -0.54
CA ALA A 6 -15.82 -16.25 0.32
C ALA A 6 -16.08 -15.31 1.50
N TRP A 7 -15.07 -14.61 2.02
CA TRP A 7 -15.22 -13.74 3.17
C TRP A 7 -15.98 -12.44 2.85
N LEU A 8 -15.68 -11.80 1.72
CA LEU A 8 -16.44 -10.64 1.24
C LEU A 8 -17.87 -11.05 0.86
N THR A 9 -18.06 -12.19 0.17
CA THR A 9 -19.42 -12.68 -0.13
C THR A 9 -20.20 -13.10 1.12
N GLN A 10 -19.57 -13.69 2.16
CA GLN A 10 -20.24 -14.02 3.42
C GLN A 10 -20.68 -12.79 4.23
N ILE A 11 -19.86 -11.73 4.26
CA ILE A 11 -20.22 -10.48 4.93
C ILE A 11 -21.36 -9.79 4.18
N LEU A 12 -21.30 -9.79 2.84
CA LEU A 12 -22.31 -9.15 1.99
C LEU A 12 -23.63 -9.92 1.91
N HIS A 13 -23.63 -11.24 2.16
CA HIS A 13 -24.83 -12.08 2.16
C HIS A 13 -25.39 -12.43 3.55
N ASN A 14 -24.90 -11.80 4.63
CA ASN A 14 -25.44 -12.05 5.97
C ASN A 14 -26.74 -11.25 6.22
N PRO A 15 -27.91 -11.91 6.31
CA PRO A 15 -29.21 -11.23 6.44
C PRO A 15 -29.36 -10.43 7.75
N ARG A 16 -28.54 -10.70 8.78
CA ARG A 16 -28.61 -9.98 10.07
C ARG A 16 -28.26 -8.49 9.99
N PHE A 17 -27.58 -8.04 8.95
CA PHE A 17 -27.24 -6.63 8.78
C PHE A 17 -28.32 -5.81 8.06
N ARG A 18 -29.39 -6.45 7.56
CA ARG A 18 -30.43 -5.78 6.78
C ARG A 18 -31.54 -5.14 7.64
N ASP A 19 -31.71 -5.56 8.89
CA ASP A 19 -32.93 -5.29 9.67
C ASP A 19 -32.75 -4.37 10.90
N SER A 20 -31.60 -3.71 11.10
CA SER A 20 -31.45 -2.79 12.24
C SER A 20 -31.95 -1.37 11.90
N THR A 21 -33.14 -1.02 12.37
CA THR A 21 -33.80 0.28 12.12
C THR A 21 -33.59 1.33 13.22
N GLU A 22 -32.76 1.10 14.24
CA GLU A 22 -32.58 2.06 15.34
C GLU A 22 -31.38 3.03 15.12
N PRO A 23 -31.59 4.36 15.16
CA PRO A 23 -30.51 5.33 15.06
C PRO A 23 -29.77 5.49 16.41
N PRO A 24 -28.43 5.40 16.45
CA PRO A 24 -27.67 5.61 17.68
C PRO A 24 -27.60 7.10 18.08
N SER A 25 -27.61 7.35 19.40
CA SER A 25 -27.58 8.68 19.99
C SER A 25 -26.28 9.46 19.70
N VAL A 26 -26.43 10.74 19.38
CA VAL A 26 -25.39 11.61 18.80
C VAL A 26 -24.58 12.30 19.90
N VAL A 27 -23.29 11.98 19.99
CA VAL A 27 -22.27 12.81 20.65
C VAL A 27 -21.40 13.46 19.57
N PRO A 28 -21.12 14.77 19.61
CA PRO A 28 -20.42 15.47 18.53
C PRO A 28 -18.97 14.96 18.35
N PRO A 29 -18.60 14.45 17.15
CA PRO A 29 -17.36 13.69 16.93
C PRO A 29 -16.09 14.55 16.72
N ALA A 30 -16.23 15.85 16.47
CA ALA A 30 -15.12 16.70 16.06
C ALA A 30 -14.04 16.94 17.14
N LYS A 31 -14.34 16.70 18.43
CA LYS A 31 -13.36 16.84 19.53
C LYS A 31 -12.66 15.53 19.92
N ARG A 32 -13.11 14.37 19.46
CA ARG A 32 -12.53 13.06 19.84
C ARG A 32 -11.35 12.63 18.97
N THR A 33 -11.37 12.94 17.67
CA THR A 33 -10.34 12.49 16.71
C THR A 33 -9.02 13.26 16.85
N GLN A 34 -9.07 14.58 17.09
CA GLN A 34 -7.88 15.39 17.38
C GLN A 34 -7.17 14.88 18.65
N VAL A 35 -7.96 14.60 19.70
CA VAL A 35 -7.46 14.11 20.99
C VAL A 35 -6.85 12.70 20.86
N CYS A 36 -7.39 11.82 20.02
CA CYS A 36 -6.77 10.51 19.77
C CYS A 36 -5.43 10.63 19.04
N PHE A 37 -5.31 11.53 18.05
CA PHE A 37 -4.04 11.75 17.33
C PHE A 37 -2.97 12.34 18.26
N ASP A 38 -3.34 13.33 19.08
CA ASP A 38 -2.44 13.97 20.04
C ASP A 38 -2.02 13.01 21.17
N ILE A 39 -2.92 12.14 21.64
CA ILE A 39 -2.60 11.09 22.63
C ILE A 39 -1.68 10.01 22.04
N ILE A 40 -1.88 9.60 20.78
CA ILE A 40 -1.00 8.62 20.10
C ILE A 40 0.42 9.19 19.93
N MET A 41 0.53 10.47 19.52
CA MET A 41 1.82 11.15 19.36
C MET A 41 2.50 11.44 20.70
N ALA A 42 1.76 11.87 21.73
CA ALA A 42 2.30 12.10 23.07
C ALA A 42 2.74 10.79 23.75
N SER A 43 2.00 9.70 23.57
CA SER A 43 2.37 8.38 24.10
C SER A 43 3.60 7.79 23.43
N ALA A 44 3.81 8.08 22.13
CA ALA A 44 5.01 7.67 21.38
C ALA A 44 6.28 8.37 21.88
N LEU A 45 6.16 9.60 22.37
CA LEU A 45 7.29 10.39 22.86
C LEU A 45 7.68 10.03 24.31
N VAL A 46 6.72 9.67 25.17
CA VAL A 46 6.97 9.40 26.60
C VAL A 46 7.54 7.99 26.86
N SER A 47 7.22 6.99 26.02
CA SER A 47 7.60 5.58 26.28
C SER A 47 9.04 5.21 25.85
N ARG A 48 9.75 6.08 25.14
CA ARG A 48 11.05 5.72 24.53
C ARG A 48 12.22 5.65 25.49
N GLN A 49 12.08 6.12 26.72
CA GLN A 49 13.25 6.47 27.54
C GLN A 49 13.79 5.35 28.45
N LYS A 50 13.07 4.25 28.74
CA LYS A 50 13.62 3.15 29.55
C LYS A 50 13.04 1.77 29.19
N SER A 51 13.94 0.79 29.07
CA SER A 51 13.75 -0.67 29.07
C SER A 51 13.70 -1.40 27.72
N ASN A 52 14.55 -2.44 27.69
CA ASN A 52 14.57 -3.61 26.80
C ASN A 52 13.39 -4.58 27.11
N GLY A 53 12.25 -4.09 27.58
CA GLY A 53 11.08 -4.92 27.91
C GLY A 53 9.98 -4.74 26.87
N ASN A 54 9.46 -5.87 26.36
CA ASN A 54 8.28 -6.02 25.50
C ASN A 54 7.42 -4.76 25.36
N ARG A 55 7.50 -4.10 24.20
CA ARG A 55 6.64 -2.95 23.91
C ARG A 55 5.41 -3.45 23.15
N PRO A 56 4.22 -3.56 23.77
CA PRO A 56 2.96 -3.80 23.04
C PRO A 56 2.57 -2.59 22.15
N PHE A 57 3.32 -1.49 22.24
CA PHE A 57 3.02 -0.22 21.59
C PHE A 57 2.86 -0.26 20.06
N PRO A 58 3.74 -0.92 19.27
CA PRO A 58 3.50 -1.07 17.84
C PRO A 58 2.23 -1.86 17.55
N THR A 59 1.97 -2.94 18.30
CA THR A 59 0.78 -3.77 18.13
C THR A 59 -0.50 -2.97 18.36
N VAL A 60 -0.53 -2.12 19.40
CA VAL A 60 -1.68 -1.25 19.68
C VAL A 60 -1.87 -0.22 18.57
N ILE A 61 -0.82 0.49 18.15
CA ILE A 61 -0.94 1.55 17.13
C ILE A 61 -1.33 0.96 15.78
N PHE A 62 -0.54 0.04 15.24
CA PHE A 62 -0.78 -0.49 13.90
C PHE A 62 -2.00 -1.41 13.85
N GLY A 63 -2.32 -2.08 14.96
CA GLY A 63 -3.57 -2.84 15.10
C GLY A 63 -4.79 -1.92 15.09
N ALA A 64 -4.73 -0.79 15.81
CA ALA A 64 -5.79 0.23 15.76
C ALA A 64 -5.91 0.86 14.38
N ILE A 65 -4.80 1.15 13.69
CA ILE A 65 -4.82 1.65 12.30
C ILE A 65 -5.48 0.64 11.37
N SER A 66 -5.11 -0.64 11.43
CA SER A 66 -5.73 -1.71 10.61
C SER A 66 -7.23 -1.83 10.88
N ALA A 67 -7.63 -1.88 12.15
CA ALA A 67 -9.04 -1.98 12.53
C ALA A 67 -9.85 -0.75 12.09
N PHE A 68 -9.29 0.45 12.24
CA PHE A 68 -9.92 1.69 11.80
C PHE A 68 -9.99 1.80 10.28
N ALA A 69 -8.95 1.33 9.57
CA ALA A 69 -8.95 1.23 8.11
C ALA A 69 -10.04 0.27 7.62
N LEU A 70 -10.16 -0.93 8.21
CA LEU A 70 -11.23 -1.89 7.90
C LEU A 70 -12.61 -1.30 8.14
N TYR A 71 -12.82 -0.67 9.29
CA TYR A 71 -14.09 -0.02 9.60
C TYR A 71 -14.42 1.09 8.60
N THR A 72 -13.45 1.93 8.27
CA THR A 72 -13.67 3.05 7.33
C THR A 72 -13.92 2.54 5.91
N LEU A 73 -13.07 1.63 5.41
CA LEU A 73 -13.12 1.18 4.03
C LEU A 73 -14.28 0.20 3.78
N ILE A 74 -14.55 -0.71 4.70
CA ILE A 74 -15.63 -1.70 4.52
C ILE A 74 -16.96 -1.11 4.98
N VAL A 75 -17.06 -0.70 6.24
CA VAL A 75 -18.36 -0.33 6.83
C VAL A 75 -18.83 1.04 6.35
N ARG A 76 -17.92 2.02 6.24
CA ARG A 76 -18.30 3.39 5.88
C ARG A 76 -18.29 3.67 4.38
N THR A 77 -17.48 2.98 3.59
CA THR A 77 -17.42 3.21 2.14
C THR A 77 -17.93 2.04 1.31
N ALA A 78 -17.38 0.82 1.42
CA ALA A 78 -17.71 -0.26 0.50
C ALA A 78 -19.14 -0.78 0.64
N LEU A 79 -19.63 -0.99 1.87
CA LEU A 79 -20.99 -1.50 2.10
C LEU A 79 -22.08 -0.59 1.49
N PRO A 80 -22.04 0.75 1.66
CA PRO A 80 -22.98 1.65 0.99
C PRO A 80 -22.96 1.59 -0.55
N ILE A 81 -21.81 1.32 -1.16
CA ILE A 81 -21.64 1.33 -2.64
C ILE A 81 -21.92 -0.05 -3.25
N ASN A 82 -21.95 -1.10 -2.43
CA ASN A 82 -22.15 -2.46 -2.91
C ASN A 82 -23.36 -2.66 -3.84
N PRO A 83 -24.53 -2.01 -3.62
CA PRO A 83 -25.64 -2.08 -4.58
C PRO A 83 -25.26 -1.64 -5.99
N GLU A 84 -24.52 -0.52 -6.12
CA GLU A 84 -24.06 -0.01 -7.43
C GLU A 84 -23.08 -1.00 -8.10
N PHE A 85 -22.19 -1.63 -7.32
CA PHE A 85 -21.31 -2.68 -7.85
C PHE A 85 -22.09 -3.91 -8.32
N HIS A 86 -23.12 -4.33 -7.60
CA HIS A 86 -23.97 -5.46 -7.99
C HIS A 86 -24.74 -5.20 -9.29
N GLU A 87 -25.15 -3.96 -9.55
CA GLU A 87 -25.73 -3.56 -10.83
C GLU A 87 -24.72 -3.72 -11.98
N HIS A 88 -23.45 -3.41 -11.72
CA HIS A 88 -22.36 -3.56 -12.70
C HIS A 88 -21.71 -4.96 -12.74
N CYS A 89 -22.03 -5.85 -11.80
CA CYS A 89 -21.43 -7.17 -11.67
C CYS A 89 -22.45 -8.19 -11.12
N PRO A 90 -23.45 -8.58 -11.93
CA PRO A 90 -24.45 -9.56 -11.53
C PRO A 90 -23.80 -10.94 -11.32
N VAL A 91 -24.22 -11.63 -10.25
CA VAL A 91 -23.70 -12.96 -9.88
C VAL A 91 -24.24 -14.07 -10.80
N SER A 92 -25.29 -13.80 -11.57
CA SER A 92 -25.96 -14.84 -12.36
C SER A 92 -25.19 -15.18 -13.65
N PRO A 93 -24.87 -16.48 -13.90
CA PRO A 93 -24.13 -16.93 -15.09
C PRO A 93 -24.79 -16.54 -16.42
N SER A 94 -26.11 -16.41 -16.45
CA SER A 94 -26.86 -16.04 -17.67
C SER A 94 -26.61 -14.59 -18.10
N TYR A 95 -26.10 -13.73 -17.21
CA TYR A 95 -25.90 -12.31 -17.48
C TYR A 95 -24.45 -11.95 -17.84
N MET A 96 -23.48 -12.83 -17.60
CA MET A 96 -22.06 -12.59 -17.95
C MET A 96 -21.78 -12.59 -19.47
N ALA A 97 -22.77 -12.91 -20.30
CA ALA A 97 -22.69 -12.79 -21.75
C ALA A 97 -23.46 -11.59 -22.31
N SER A 98 -24.09 -10.77 -21.45
CA SER A 98 -24.92 -9.66 -21.90
C SER A 98 -24.08 -8.41 -22.17
N ALA A 99 -24.24 -7.84 -23.37
CA ALA A 99 -23.65 -6.55 -23.75
C ALA A 99 -24.04 -5.37 -22.83
N LEU A 100 -25.03 -5.56 -21.95
CA LEU A 100 -25.51 -4.56 -21.00
C LEU A 100 -24.56 -4.33 -19.82
N VAL A 101 -23.67 -5.28 -19.51
CA VAL A 101 -22.75 -5.18 -18.36
C VAL A 101 -21.30 -5.42 -18.82
N PRO A 102 -20.61 -4.38 -19.32
CA PRO A 102 -19.36 -4.55 -20.07
C PRO A 102 -18.18 -5.12 -19.24
N ASN A 103 -18.29 -5.14 -17.91
CA ASN A 103 -17.25 -5.65 -17.01
C ASN A 103 -17.46 -7.10 -16.57
N ALA A 104 -18.66 -7.65 -16.77
CA ALA A 104 -19.03 -8.99 -16.33
C ALA A 104 -18.60 -10.04 -17.36
N LEU A 105 -17.28 -10.21 -17.53
CA LEU A 105 -16.69 -11.13 -18.50
C LEU A 105 -16.28 -12.46 -17.85
N PRO A 106 -16.22 -13.57 -18.61
CA PRO A 106 -15.69 -14.84 -18.14
C PRO A 106 -14.15 -14.81 -18.12
N TYR A 107 -13.56 -14.20 -17.10
CA TYR A 107 -12.10 -14.06 -16.99
C TYR A 107 -11.38 -15.41 -16.81
N SER A 108 -11.99 -16.33 -16.06
CA SER A 108 -11.45 -17.63 -15.69
C SER A 108 -12.42 -18.79 -15.92
N GLY A 109 -13.71 -18.50 -16.08
CA GLY A 109 -14.78 -19.50 -16.15
C GLY A 109 -15.27 -19.99 -14.78
N ASN A 110 -14.65 -19.54 -13.68
CA ASN A 110 -15.16 -19.76 -12.32
C ASN A 110 -15.98 -18.55 -11.87
N VAL A 111 -17.26 -18.76 -11.55
CA VAL A 111 -18.21 -17.68 -11.20
C VAL A 111 -17.69 -16.80 -10.05
N GLY A 112 -17.14 -17.39 -8.98
CA GLY A 112 -16.66 -16.62 -7.83
C GLY A 112 -15.44 -15.75 -8.17
N VAL A 113 -14.51 -16.28 -8.96
CA VAL A 113 -13.33 -15.53 -9.42
C VAL A 113 -13.73 -14.44 -10.41
N ASP A 114 -14.64 -14.74 -11.33
CA ASP A 114 -15.09 -13.81 -12.37
C ASP A 114 -15.91 -12.66 -11.77
N THR A 115 -16.74 -12.92 -10.75
CA THR A 115 -17.42 -11.85 -9.99
C THR A 115 -16.42 -10.97 -9.24
N ALA A 116 -15.42 -11.55 -8.56
CA ALA A 116 -14.40 -10.77 -7.86
C ALA A 116 -13.57 -9.89 -8.83
N LEU A 117 -13.17 -10.46 -9.98
CA LEU A 117 -12.47 -9.71 -11.03
C LEU A 117 -13.37 -8.65 -11.66
N CYS A 118 -14.67 -8.91 -11.85
CA CYS A 118 -15.61 -7.90 -12.33
C CYS A 118 -15.65 -6.68 -11.40
N HIS A 119 -15.71 -6.88 -10.08
CA HIS A 119 -15.69 -5.77 -9.12
C HIS A 119 -14.38 -4.97 -9.22
N LEU A 120 -13.23 -5.65 -9.26
CA LEU A 120 -11.93 -4.99 -9.38
C LEU A 120 -11.77 -4.24 -10.70
N VAL A 121 -12.20 -4.83 -11.82
CA VAL A 121 -12.18 -4.21 -13.14
C VAL A 121 -13.11 -3.00 -13.18
N THR A 122 -14.31 -3.11 -12.61
CA THR A 122 -15.26 -1.99 -12.50
C THR A 122 -14.65 -0.86 -11.67
N PHE A 123 -14.08 -1.19 -10.52
CA PHE A 123 -13.43 -0.24 -9.61
C PHE A 123 -12.33 0.56 -10.32
N PHE A 124 -11.37 -0.12 -10.93
CA PHE A 124 -10.27 0.55 -11.61
C PHE A 124 -10.71 1.29 -12.87
N HIS A 125 -11.63 0.73 -13.66
CA HIS A 125 -12.14 1.47 -14.80
C HIS A 125 -12.81 2.77 -14.38
N VAL A 126 -13.68 2.72 -13.37
CA VAL A 126 -14.31 3.92 -12.81
C VAL A 126 -13.24 4.89 -12.30
N SER A 127 -12.18 4.42 -11.64
CA SER A 127 -11.10 5.28 -11.16
C SER A 127 -10.35 5.97 -12.31
N PHE A 128 -10.13 5.29 -13.44
CA PHE A 128 -9.52 5.89 -14.64
C PHE A 128 -10.45 6.89 -15.34
N THR A 129 -11.76 6.68 -15.31
CA THR A 129 -12.71 7.54 -16.03
C THR A 129 -13.31 8.69 -15.21
N ALA A 130 -13.35 8.58 -13.88
CA ALA A 130 -14.05 9.52 -13.01
C ALA A 130 -13.09 10.25 -12.04
N PRO A 131 -13.13 11.60 -11.97
CA PRO A 131 -13.93 12.49 -12.79
C PRO A 131 -13.39 12.59 -14.23
N PRO A 132 -14.24 12.93 -15.23
CA PRO A 132 -13.81 13.06 -16.62
C PRO A 132 -12.59 13.99 -16.76
N GLY A 133 -11.57 13.55 -17.51
CA GLY A 133 -10.34 14.30 -17.74
C GLY A 133 -9.33 14.32 -16.57
N GLN A 134 -9.69 13.81 -15.39
CA GLN A 134 -8.81 13.77 -14.21
C GLN A 134 -8.58 12.36 -13.66
N GLY A 135 -9.57 11.45 -13.75
CA GLY A 135 -9.51 10.11 -13.17
C GLY A 135 -8.23 9.35 -13.53
N TRP A 136 -7.82 9.42 -14.80
CA TRP A 136 -6.59 8.81 -15.28
C TRP A 136 -5.34 9.35 -14.58
N LYS A 137 -5.20 10.68 -14.47
CA LYS A 137 -4.05 11.32 -13.83
C LYS A 137 -3.96 10.91 -12.35
N LEU A 138 -5.10 10.96 -11.66
CA LEU A 138 -5.21 10.59 -10.25
C LEU A 138 -4.85 9.11 -10.02
N THR A 139 -5.40 8.22 -10.83
CA THR A 139 -5.18 6.77 -10.73
C THR A 139 -3.73 6.42 -11.03
N VAL A 140 -3.14 6.93 -12.12
CA VAL A 140 -1.73 6.67 -12.45
C VAL A 140 -0.80 7.15 -11.35
N ASN A 141 -1.06 8.33 -10.80
CA ASN A 141 -0.27 8.89 -9.71
C ASN A 141 -0.39 8.07 -8.41
N LEU A 142 -1.59 7.59 -8.09
CA LEU A 142 -1.80 6.68 -6.98
C LEU A 142 -1.01 5.38 -7.16
N LEU A 143 -1.09 4.78 -8.35
CA LEU A 143 -0.39 3.53 -8.69
C LEU A 143 1.13 3.70 -8.70
N ALA A 144 1.64 4.84 -9.16
CA ALA A 144 3.07 5.17 -9.04
C ALA A 144 3.50 5.30 -7.57
N SER A 145 2.64 5.92 -6.73
CA SER A 145 2.92 6.15 -5.31
C SER A 145 2.82 4.89 -4.44
N ILE A 146 2.01 3.91 -4.82
CA ILE A 146 1.84 2.66 -4.05
C ILE A 146 2.95 1.62 -4.37
N ALA A 147 3.69 1.81 -5.46
CA ALA A 147 4.84 0.97 -5.82
C ALA A 147 5.85 0.84 -4.67
N GLY A 148 6.07 1.94 -3.93
CA GLY A 148 6.98 2.00 -2.79
C GLY A 148 6.63 1.03 -1.67
N PRO A 149 5.44 1.16 -1.02
CA PRO A 149 4.97 0.22 -0.01
C PRO A 149 5.06 -1.26 -0.42
N PHE A 150 4.71 -1.60 -1.66
CA PHE A 150 4.85 -2.98 -2.14
C PHE A 150 6.31 -3.39 -2.32
N PHE A 151 7.16 -2.54 -2.89
CA PHE A 151 8.60 -2.83 -3.01
C PHE A 151 9.24 -3.10 -1.65
N ILE A 152 8.86 -2.34 -0.62
CA ILE A 152 9.33 -2.51 0.76
C ILE A 152 9.03 -3.92 1.28
N LEU A 153 7.85 -4.51 0.99
CA LEU A 153 7.54 -5.89 1.39
C LEU A 153 8.59 -6.87 0.86
N TYR A 154 8.87 -6.77 -0.44
CA TYR A 154 9.84 -7.66 -1.09
C TYR A 154 11.27 -7.40 -0.64
N MET A 155 11.62 -6.14 -0.39
CA MET A 155 12.93 -5.72 0.11
C MET A 155 13.19 -6.29 1.51
N GLU A 156 12.23 -6.18 2.43
CA GLU A 156 12.38 -6.71 3.79
C GLU A 156 12.40 -8.25 3.81
N ALA A 157 11.57 -8.90 2.99
CA ALA A 157 11.61 -10.35 2.80
C ALA A 157 12.95 -10.86 2.23
N ALA A 158 13.72 -9.99 1.58
CA ALA A 158 14.97 -10.34 0.91
C ALA A 158 16.23 -10.18 1.79
N ARG A 159 16.08 -9.72 3.03
CA ARG A 159 17.22 -9.52 3.92
C ARG A 159 17.79 -10.84 4.44
N ALA A 160 19.10 -10.83 4.71
CA ALA A 160 19.76 -11.95 5.36
C ALA A 160 19.23 -12.15 6.79
N GLY A 161 18.77 -13.36 7.12
CA GLY A 161 18.19 -13.68 8.43
C GLY A 161 16.75 -13.23 8.62
N CYS A 162 16.04 -12.89 7.53
CA CYS A 162 14.63 -12.53 7.57
C CYS A 162 13.78 -13.63 8.24
N PRO A 163 12.97 -13.31 9.26
CA PRO A 163 12.09 -14.30 9.88
C PRO A 163 11.03 -14.83 8.92
N SER A 164 10.63 -16.10 9.10
CA SER A 164 9.69 -16.79 8.22
C SER A 164 8.36 -16.05 8.04
N VAL A 165 7.90 -15.32 9.06
CA VAL A 165 6.66 -14.53 9.01
C VAL A 165 6.72 -13.40 7.96
N LEU A 166 7.90 -12.88 7.65
CA LEU A 166 8.10 -11.82 6.64
C LEU A 166 8.53 -12.39 5.28
N ALA A 167 8.80 -13.69 5.18
CA ALA A 167 9.39 -14.32 4.00
C ALA A 167 8.42 -14.46 2.80
N PHE A 168 7.13 -14.15 2.97
CA PHE A 168 6.09 -14.37 1.97
C PHE A 168 5.44 -13.06 1.46
N PRO A 169 6.22 -12.13 0.88
CA PRO A 169 5.72 -10.82 0.45
C PRO A 169 4.67 -10.94 -0.67
N THR A 170 4.74 -11.98 -1.50
CA THR A 170 3.73 -12.24 -2.53
C THR A 170 2.37 -12.60 -1.94
N ALA A 171 2.35 -13.42 -0.89
CA ALA A 171 1.10 -13.76 -0.20
C ALA A 171 0.49 -12.51 0.45
N VAL A 172 1.31 -11.69 1.12
CA VAL A 172 0.89 -10.41 1.68
C VAL A 172 0.34 -9.49 0.59
N GLY A 173 1.02 -9.41 -0.56
CA GLY A 173 0.58 -8.59 -1.68
C GLY A 173 -0.76 -9.05 -2.26
N LEU A 174 -0.99 -10.36 -2.37
CA LEU A 174 -2.28 -10.92 -2.78
C LEU A 174 -3.39 -10.65 -1.75
N LEU A 175 -3.07 -10.69 -0.45
CA LEU A 175 -4.01 -10.29 0.61
C LEU A 175 -4.37 -8.80 0.48
N CYS A 176 -3.41 -7.93 0.14
CA CYS A 176 -3.69 -6.52 -0.13
C CYS A 176 -4.66 -6.34 -1.31
N GLN A 177 -4.58 -7.17 -2.35
CA GLN A 177 -5.52 -7.14 -3.49
C GLN A 177 -6.92 -7.64 -3.11
N GLY A 178 -7.01 -8.68 -2.28
CA GLY A 178 -8.29 -9.27 -1.89
C GLY A 178 -9.03 -8.52 -0.78
N MET A 179 -8.32 -7.76 0.05
CA MET A 179 -8.91 -6.94 1.11
C MET A 179 -8.76 -5.46 0.80
N THR A 180 -7.60 -4.89 1.15
CA THR A 180 -7.17 -3.52 0.88
C THR A 180 -5.79 -3.33 1.50
N ALA A 181 -4.89 -2.56 0.88
CA ALA A 181 -3.53 -2.39 1.39
C ALA A 181 -3.50 -1.72 2.77
N ALA A 182 -4.42 -0.78 3.02
CA ALA A 182 -4.60 -0.06 4.28
C ALA A 182 -4.90 -0.96 5.48
N ALA A 183 -5.55 -2.10 5.28
CA ALA A 183 -5.87 -3.04 6.35
C ALA A 183 -4.70 -4.00 6.61
N VAL A 184 -4.11 -4.51 5.53
CA VAL A 184 -3.12 -5.59 5.59
C VAL A 184 -1.73 -5.06 5.96
N LEU A 185 -1.29 -3.95 5.36
CA LEU A 185 0.07 -3.45 5.55
C LEU A 185 0.38 -3.03 7.00
N PRO A 186 -0.51 -2.36 7.75
CA PRO A 186 -0.25 -2.10 9.17
C PRO A 186 0.03 -3.38 9.98
N LEU A 187 -0.67 -4.48 9.70
CA LEU A 187 -0.41 -5.76 10.36
C LEU A 187 0.96 -6.32 9.98
N TYR A 188 1.35 -6.20 8.71
CA TYR A 188 2.69 -6.54 8.27
C TYR A 188 3.76 -5.68 8.97
N TRP A 189 3.52 -4.39 9.19
CA TRP A 189 4.43 -3.51 9.91
C TRP A 189 4.62 -3.91 11.39
N ILE A 190 3.59 -4.46 12.05
CA ILE A 190 3.74 -5.05 13.40
C ILE A 190 4.76 -6.17 13.37
N ALA A 191 4.61 -7.11 12.43
CA ALA A 191 5.53 -8.24 12.30
C ALA A 191 6.95 -7.76 12.01
N LEU A 192 7.10 -6.78 11.11
CA LEU A 192 8.40 -6.19 10.78
C LEU A 192 9.07 -5.54 12.00
N ILE A 193 8.33 -4.75 12.77
CA ILE A 193 8.86 -4.05 13.94
C ILE A 193 9.21 -5.04 15.05
N ALA A 194 8.36 -6.04 15.29
CA ALA A 194 8.58 -7.06 16.31
C ALA A 194 9.79 -7.96 16.00
N CYS A 195 9.97 -8.31 14.73
CA CYS A 195 11.07 -9.13 14.24
C CYS A 195 12.38 -8.34 14.06
N GLY A 196 12.28 -7.03 13.86
CA GLY A 196 13.37 -6.21 13.37
C GLY A 196 13.71 -6.49 11.90
N SER A 197 14.74 -5.79 11.41
CA SER A 197 15.28 -5.97 10.06
C SER A 197 16.73 -6.44 10.13
N PRO A 198 16.96 -7.74 10.33
CA PRO A 198 18.31 -8.28 10.38
C PRO A 198 18.97 -8.17 9.01
N GLY A 199 20.26 -7.83 8.98
CA GLY A 199 21.12 -8.02 7.81
C GLY A 199 20.93 -7.03 6.65
N GLY A 200 21.95 -7.03 5.78
CA GLY A 200 21.92 -6.34 4.50
C GLY A 200 21.32 -7.20 3.39
N ILE A 201 21.16 -6.59 2.22
CA ILE A 201 20.68 -7.26 1.00
C ILE A 201 21.88 -7.47 0.07
N ASP A 202 22.07 -8.69 -0.42
CA ASP A 202 23.11 -8.99 -1.41
C ASP A 202 22.81 -8.30 -2.75
N CYS A 203 23.85 -7.93 -3.49
CA CYS A 203 23.73 -7.27 -4.78
C CYS A 203 22.88 -8.04 -5.80
N ALA A 204 23.07 -9.36 -5.91
CA ALA A 204 22.31 -10.17 -6.85
C ALA A 204 20.82 -10.18 -6.50
N VAL A 205 20.52 -10.22 -5.21
CA VAL A 205 19.15 -10.17 -4.69
C VAL A 205 18.52 -8.80 -4.92
N ALA A 206 19.25 -7.72 -4.66
CA ALA A 206 18.78 -6.35 -4.90
C ALA A 206 18.49 -6.10 -6.40
N GLU A 207 19.35 -6.59 -7.30
CA GLU A 207 19.12 -6.52 -8.74
C GLU A 207 17.90 -7.35 -9.16
N GLY A 208 17.71 -8.54 -8.58
CA GLY A 208 16.50 -9.35 -8.81
C GLY A 208 15.22 -8.69 -8.30
N LEU A 209 15.28 -7.96 -7.19
CA LEU A 209 14.18 -7.13 -6.70
C LEU A 209 13.85 -6.00 -7.68
N GLY A 210 14.86 -5.30 -8.19
CA GLY A 210 14.69 -4.26 -9.21
C GLY A 210 14.06 -4.81 -10.49
N PHE A 211 14.57 -5.95 -10.98
CA PHE A 211 14.00 -6.62 -12.16
C PHE A 211 12.54 -7.06 -11.92
N GLY A 212 12.28 -7.69 -10.76
CA GLY A 212 10.94 -8.12 -10.37
C GLY A 212 9.96 -6.94 -10.27
N LEU A 213 10.38 -5.79 -9.73
CA LEU A 213 9.56 -4.58 -9.71
C LEU A 213 9.25 -4.07 -11.11
N VAL A 214 10.25 -3.98 -12.00
CA VAL A 214 10.04 -3.45 -13.35
C VAL A 214 9.10 -4.36 -14.15
N VAL A 215 9.42 -5.66 -14.23
CA VAL A 215 8.65 -6.62 -15.04
C VAL A 215 7.31 -6.96 -14.38
N GLY A 216 7.30 -7.13 -13.06
CA GLY A 216 6.13 -7.58 -12.33
C GLY A 216 5.16 -6.49 -11.92
N TYR A 217 5.60 -5.23 -11.82
CA TYR A 217 4.75 -4.12 -11.42
C TYR A 217 4.69 -3.01 -12.48
N VAL A 218 5.83 -2.45 -12.88
CA VAL A 218 5.86 -1.26 -13.74
C VAL A 218 5.25 -1.57 -15.11
N VAL A 219 5.68 -2.64 -15.77
CA VAL A 219 5.18 -3.03 -17.10
C VAL A 219 3.66 -3.30 -17.09
N PRO A 220 3.11 -4.15 -16.19
CA PRO A 220 1.67 -4.34 -16.08
C PRO A 220 0.92 -3.04 -15.77
N THR A 221 1.47 -2.17 -14.91
CA THR A 221 0.82 -0.91 -14.52
C THR A 221 0.76 0.07 -15.69
N VAL A 222 1.82 0.16 -16.50
CA VAL A 222 1.83 0.97 -17.74
C VAL A 222 0.84 0.40 -18.74
N ALA A 223 0.82 -0.93 -18.93
CA ALA A 223 -0.15 -1.58 -19.81
C ALA A 223 -1.59 -1.30 -19.37
N MET A 224 -1.88 -1.40 -18.08
CA MET A 224 -3.19 -1.04 -17.52
C MET A 224 -3.50 0.44 -17.72
N GLY A 225 -2.56 1.35 -17.45
CA GLY A 225 -2.79 2.79 -17.61
C GLY A 225 -3.01 3.24 -19.06
N MET A 226 -2.39 2.56 -20.04
CA MET A 226 -2.57 2.84 -21.47
C MET A 226 -3.75 2.08 -22.08
N GLY A 227 -4.13 0.94 -21.51
CA GLY A 227 -5.14 0.02 -22.04
C GLY A 227 -6.27 -0.24 -21.05
N TYR A 228 -6.62 0.71 -20.18
CA TYR A 228 -7.62 0.52 -19.12
C TYR A 228 -9.02 0.22 -19.66
N GLU A 229 -9.29 0.54 -20.92
CA GLU A 229 -10.51 0.18 -21.63
C GLU A 229 -10.63 -1.34 -21.87
N ASN A 230 -9.49 -2.03 -21.96
CA ASN A 230 -9.44 -3.48 -22.07
C ASN A 230 -9.50 -4.12 -20.67
N ARG A 231 -10.67 -4.69 -20.38
CA ARG A 231 -11.01 -5.35 -19.12
C ARG A 231 -10.06 -6.49 -18.75
N TYR A 232 -9.55 -7.23 -19.74
CA TYR A 232 -8.60 -8.32 -19.49
C TYR A 232 -7.24 -7.81 -19.02
N ILE A 233 -6.80 -6.63 -19.48
CA ILE A 233 -5.55 -6.02 -19.01
C ILE A 233 -5.68 -5.62 -17.54
N VAL A 234 -6.81 -4.98 -17.18
CA VAL A 234 -7.10 -4.59 -15.79
C VAL A 234 -7.23 -5.81 -14.87
N ALA A 235 -7.88 -6.88 -15.35
CA ALA A 235 -8.00 -8.14 -14.60
C ALA A 235 -6.63 -8.82 -14.41
N ALA A 236 -5.81 -8.89 -15.47
CA ALA A 236 -4.47 -9.46 -15.40
C ALA A 236 -3.57 -8.68 -14.42
N TRP A 237 -3.71 -7.35 -14.37
CA TRP A 237 -2.94 -6.49 -13.45
C TRP A 237 -3.15 -6.86 -11.97
N GLN A 238 -4.32 -7.36 -11.57
CA GLN A 238 -4.59 -7.78 -10.18
C GLN A 238 -3.60 -8.88 -9.71
N GLY A 239 -3.01 -9.62 -10.63
CA GLY A 239 -1.97 -10.62 -10.38
C GLY A 239 -0.56 -10.06 -10.19
N PHE A 240 -0.34 -8.74 -10.17
CA PHE A 240 1.01 -8.16 -10.13
C PHE A 240 1.91 -8.68 -8.99
N PRO A 241 1.42 -8.99 -7.76
CA PRO A 241 2.31 -9.53 -6.73
C PRO A 241 2.92 -10.88 -7.17
N LEU A 242 2.15 -11.71 -7.87
CA LEU A 242 2.67 -12.96 -8.43
C LEU A 242 3.71 -12.67 -9.52
N PHE A 243 3.45 -11.71 -10.41
CA PHE A 243 4.39 -11.36 -11.47
C PHE A 243 5.73 -10.86 -10.92
N ILE A 244 5.73 -10.06 -9.84
CA ILE A 244 6.96 -9.63 -9.15
C ILE A 244 7.73 -10.86 -8.63
N GLY A 245 7.04 -11.77 -7.93
CA GLY A 245 7.63 -12.98 -7.38
C GLY A 245 8.25 -13.88 -8.45
N VAL A 246 7.49 -14.15 -9.52
CA VAL A 246 7.93 -14.98 -10.65
C VAL A 246 9.10 -14.34 -11.40
N ALA A 247 9.03 -13.04 -11.71
CA ALA A 247 10.10 -12.34 -12.42
C ALA A 247 11.40 -12.29 -11.59
N ARG A 248 11.30 -12.01 -10.28
CA ARG A 248 12.44 -12.09 -9.36
C ARG A 248 13.05 -13.49 -9.33
N TRP A 249 12.21 -14.52 -9.24
CA TRP A 249 12.67 -15.91 -9.23
C TRP A 249 13.36 -16.27 -10.55
N ALA A 250 12.76 -15.95 -11.69
CA ALA A 250 13.34 -16.17 -13.01
C ALA A 250 14.70 -15.46 -13.16
N TYR A 251 14.81 -14.22 -12.69
CA TYR A 251 16.08 -13.50 -12.65
C TYR A 251 17.14 -14.24 -11.83
N SER A 252 16.75 -14.81 -10.69
CA SER A 252 17.67 -15.56 -9.83
C SER A 252 18.19 -16.85 -10.46
N LEU A 253 17.43 -17.46 -11.40
CA LEU A 253 17.89 -18.63 -12.16
C LEU A 253 18.95 -18.28 -13.20
N ALA A 254 18.81 -17.10 -13.83
CA ALA A 254 19.77 -16.62 -14.83
C ALA A 254 21.06 -16.06 -14.20
N ARG A 255 21.00 -15.66 -12.93
CA ARG A 255 22.13 -15.08 -12.21
C ARG A 255 22.97 -16.19 -11.59
N PRO A 256 24.30 -16.23 -11.83
CA PRO A 256 25.17 -17.22 -11.19
C PRO A 256 25.04 -17.16 -9.67
N PRO A 257 24.96 -18.31 -8.97
CA PRO A 257 24.86 -18.32 -7.51
C PRO A 257 26.08 -17.62 -6.92
N PRO A 258 25.91 -16.83 -5.85
CA PRO A 258 27.03 -16.20 -5.19
C PRO A 258 28.03 -17.29 -4.77
N LYS A 259 29.29 -17.18 -5.22
CA LYS A 259 30.38 -18.01 -4.70
C LYS A 259 30.36 -17.91 -3.17
N ALA A 260 30.49 -19.04 -2.48
CA ALA A 260 30.32 -19.18 -1.03
C ALA A 260 31.03 -18.04 -0.27
N GLY A 261 30.29 -17.40 0.63
CA GLY A 261 30.71 -16.20 1.35
C GLY A 261 30.12 -14.92 0.76
N VAL A 262 29.15 -14.31 1.46
CA VAL A 262 28.70 -12.95 1.16
C VAL A 262 29.77 -12.00 1.66
N SER A 263 30.72 -11.66 0.77
CA SER A 263 31.74 -10.65 1.12
C SER A 263 31.06 -9.32 1.47
N ALA A 264 31.58 -8.58 2.45
CA ALA A 264 31.12 -7.23 2.80
C ALA A 264 30.99 -6.30 1.58
N ARG A 265 31.84 -6.51 0.56
CA ARG A 265 31.77 -5.80 -0.73
C ARG A 265 30.45 -6.00 -1.47
N ARG A 266 29.90 -7.22 -1.48
CA ARG A 266 28.62 -7.53 -2.14
C ARG A 266 27.45 -6.88 -1.41
N THR A 267 27.43 -6.94 -0.08
CA THR A 267 26.43 -6.26 0.74
C THR A 267 26.47 -4.74 0.54
N ARG A 268 27.68 -4.14 0.48
CA ARG A 268 27.84 -2.70 0.18
C ARG A 268 27.28 -2.33 -1.20
N ARG A 269 27.51 -3.18 -2.21
CA ARG A 269 26.96 -2.96 -3.56
C ARG A 269 25.45 -3.15 -3.58
N GLY A 270 24.92 -4.16 -2.88
CA GLY A 270 23.49 -4.37 -2.72
C GLY A 270 22.78 -3.20 -2.07
N TYR A 271 23.35 -2.61 -1.02
CA TYR A 271 22.86 -1.35 -0.45
C TYR A 271 22.77 -0.23 -1.51
N ALA A 272 23.81 -0.03 -2.32
CA ALA A 272 23.81 1.01 -3.35
C ALA A 272 22.74 0.77 -4.42
N VAL A 273 22.55 -0.50 -4.84
CA VAL A 273 21.47 -0.89 -5.77
C VAL A 273 20.11 -0.63 -5.15
N THR A 274 19.88 -1.06 -3.90
CA THR A 274 18.61 -0.82 -3.19
C THR A 274 18.30 0.67 -3.07
N GLN A 275 19.29 1.50 -2.70
CA GLN A 275 19.14 2.96 -2.68
C GLN A 275 18.78 3.52 -4.05
N GLY A 276 19.42 3.03 -5.12
CA GLY A 276 19.10 3.41 -6.49
C GLY A 276 17.66 3.07 -6.88
N ILE A 277 17.15 1.90 -6.47
CA ILE A 277 15.76 1.50 -6.72
C ILE A 277 14.79 2.40 -5.94
N LEU A 278 15.02 2.60 -4.64
CA LEU A 278 14.19 3.48 -3.80
C LEU A 278 14.15 4.92 -4.35
N ALA A 279 15.31 5.46 -4.77
CA ALA A 279 15.41 6.77 -5.39
C ALA A 279 14.64 6.82 -6.72
N SER A 280 14.72 5.77 -7.54
CA SER A 280 13.99 5.69 -8.81
C SER A 280 12.47 5.69 -8.58
N ILE A 281 11.98 4.93 -7.60
CA ILE A 281 10.55 4.95 -7.21
C ILE A 281 10.17 6.34 -6.70
N ALA A 282 11.01 6.97 -5.88
CA ALA A 282 10.78 8.32 -5.38
C ALA A 282 10.67 9.35 -6.51
N LEU A 283 11.53 9.26 -7.53
CA LEU A 283 11.51 10.15 -8.68
C LEU A 283 10.28 9.94 -9.55
N VAL A 284 9.93 8.69 -9.87
CA VAL A 284 8.74 8.37 -10.67
C VAL A 284 7.46 8.81 -9.96
N SER A 285 7.33 8.51 -8.67
CA SER A 285 6.19 8.95 -7.85
C SER A 285 6.12 10.47 -7.72
N GLY A 286 7.27 11.15 -7.59
CA GLY A 286 7.31 12.61 -7.47
C GLY A 286 6.94 13.29 -8.78
N ALA A 287 7.45 12.78 -9.90
CA ALA A 287 7.09 13.26 -11.23
C ALA A 287 5.59 13.05 -11.52
N SER A 288 5.02 11.88 -11.20
CA SER A 288 3.58 11.64 -11.38
C SER A 288 2.73 12.55 -10.50
N HIS A 289 3.19 12.82 -9.28
CA HIS A 289 2.51 13.71 -8.35
C HIS A 289 2.52 15.15 -8.87
N LEU A 290 3.68 15.70 -9.20
CA LEU A 290 3.82 17.05 -9.74
C LEU A 290 3.03 17.22 -11.05
N TYR A 291 3.08 16.24 -11.94
CA TYR A 291 2.27 16.23 -13.16
C TYR A 291 0.77 16.30 -12.83
N THR A 292 0.31 15.49 -11.88
CA THR A 292 -1.12 15.44 -11.50
C THR A 292 -1.57 16.73 -10.83
N MET A 293 -0.76 17.30 -9.94
CA MET A 293 -1.11 18.52 -9.22
C MET A 293 -1.08 19.75 -10.14
N THR A 294 -0.16 19.83 -11.09
CA THR A 294 -0.05 20.98 -12.02
C THR A 294 -1.02 20.90 -13.20
N MET A 295 -1.33 19.69 -13.69
CA MET A 295 -2.22 19.49 -14.84
C MET A 295 -3.69 19.29 -14.45
N SER A 296 -4.03 19.37 -13.16
CA SER A 296 -5.41 19.40 -12.70
C SER A 296 -5.88 20.87 -12.68
N THR A 297 -6.59 21.27 -13.73
CA THR A 297 -6.98 22.65 -14.05
C THR A 297 -8.03 23.26 -13.10
N ALA A 298 -8.27 22.66 -11.94
CA ALA A 298 -9.44 22.96 -11.10
C ALA A 298 -9.16 23.90 -9.91
N GLY A 299 -7.93 24.37 -9.69
CA GLY A 299 -7.63 25.26 -8.57
C GLY A 299 -6.15 25.46 -8.28
N ALA A 300 -5.85 26.11 -7.16
CA ALA A 300 -4.50 26.20 -6.64
C ALA A 300 -3.98 24.79 -6.27
N PHE A 301 -2.67 24.54 -6.43
CA PHE A 301 -2.01 23.24 -6.14
C PHE A 301 -2.52 22.57 -4.85
N LEU A 302 -2.69 23.36 -3.78
CA LEU A 302 -3.13 22.88 -2.47
C LEU A 302 -4.58 22.39 -2.43
N GLU A 303 -5.46 22.97 -3.25
CA GLU A 303 -6.87 22.55 -3.35
C GLU A 303 -6.97 21.20 -4.06
N THR A 304 -6.23 21.02 -5.16
CA THR A 304 -6.10 19.73 -5.83
C THR A 304 -5.54 18.69 -4.84
N PHE A 305 -4.44 19.00 -4.16
CA PHE A 305 -3.85 18.11 -3.15
C PHE A 305 -4.88 17.69 -2.10
N ARG A 306 -5.60 18.66 -1.52
CA ARG A 306 -6.63 18.41 -0.51
C ARG A 306 -7.74 17.51 -1.05
N SER A 307 -8.22 17.77 -2.26
CA SER A 307 -9.32 16.99 -2.86
C SER A 307 -8.96 15.54 -3.17
N VAL A 308 -7.67 15.25 -3.39
CA VAL A 308 -7.17 13.94 -3.81
C VAL A 308 -6.69 13.11 -2.61
N TYR A 309 -5.95 13.73 -1.69
CA TYR A 309 -5.21 13.01 -0.64
C TYR A 309 -5.78 13.19 0.76
N LEU A 310 -6.65 14.18 0.97
CA LEU A 310 -7.29 14.42 2.27
C LEU A 310 -8.76 14.04 2.16
N PRO A 311 -9.10 12.75 2.36
CA PRO A 311 -10.47 12.31 2.25
C PRO A 311 -11.34 13.12 3.23
N PRO A 312 -12.48 13.67 2.79
CA PRO A 312 -13.39 14.36 3.69
C PRO A 312 -13.80 13.38 4.80
N TYR A 313 -13.91 13.89 6.03
CA TYR A 313 -14.40 13.06 7.11
C TYR A 313 -15.82 12.59 6.80
N PRO A 314 -16.10 11.31 7.01
CA PRO A 314 -17.43 10.78 7.00
C PRO A 314 -18.56 11.56 7.66
N ARG A 315 -19.33 12.33 6.88
CA ARG A 315 -20.65 12.82 7.30
C ARG A 315 -21.70 11.75 7.00
N TYR A 316 -22.41 11.31 8.03
CA TYR A 316 -23.53 10.39 7.90
C TYR A 316 -24.85 11.18 7.78
N PRO A 317 -25.80 10.76 6.93
CA PRO A 317 -25.75 9.62 6.00
C PRO A 317 -24.80 9.87 4.83
N TYR A 318 -24.12 8.81 4.41
CA TYR A 318 -23.27 8.85 3.23
C TYR A 318 -24.11 8.70 1.99
N THR A 319 -24.39 9.80 1.32
CA THR A 319 -24.90 9.79 -0.04
C THR A 319 -23.74 10.20 -0.94
N HIS A 320 -23.16 9.22 -1.62
CA HIS A 320 -22.33 9.50 -2.78
C HIS A 320 -23.26 9.76 -3.96
N ASP A 321 -23.04 10.85 -4.68
CA ASP A 321 -23.87 11.18 -5.83
C ASP A 321 -23.57 10.25 -7.02
N THR A 322 -22.39 9.61 -7.03
CA THR A 322 -21.94 8.71 -8.11
C THR A 322 -20.94 7.66 -7.61
N LEU A 323 -20.91 6.48 -8.24
CA LEU A 323 -19.88 5.45 -8.08
C LEU A 323 -18.46 6.00 -8.15
N GLY A 324 -18.20 6.93 -9.08
CA GLY A 324 -16.90 7.56 -9.26
C GLY A 324 -16.43 8.39 -8.07
N SER A 325 -17.35 9.09 -7.39
CA SER A 325 -17.02 9.79 -6.14
C SER A 325 -16.67 8.83 -5.01
N ALA A 326 -17.33 7.68 -4.99
CA ALA A 326 -17.21 6.68 -3.95
C ALA A 326 -15.90 5.88 -4.07
N VAL A 327 -15.56 5.46 -5.29
CA VAL A 327 -14.26 4.84 -5.64
C VAL A 327 -13.10 5.76 -5.27
N ARG A 328 -13.21 7.06 -5.57
CA ARG A 328 -12.17 8.04 -5.22
C ARG A 328 -11.98 8.17 -3.72
N LEU A 329 -13.08 8.22 -2.96
CA LEU A 329 -13.02 8.28 -1.51
C LEU A 329 -12.35 7.03 -0.93
N LEU A 330 -12.68 5.85 -1.45
CA LEU A 330 -12.06 4.59 -1.06
C LEU A 330 -10.55 4.62 -1.32
N LEU A 331 -10.14 5.03 -2.52
CA LEU A 331 -8.72 5.17 -2.88
C LEU A 331 -7.96 6.16 -2.00
N ALA A 332 -8.58 7.29 -1.65
CA ALA A 332 -7.98 8.30 -0.78
C ALA A 332 -7.73 7.76 0.64
N TRP A 333 -8.72 7.06 1.23
CA TRP A 333 -8.55 6.41 2.53
C TRP A 333 -7.55 5.25 2.48
N ASP A 334 -7.63 4.39 1.45
CA ASP A 334 -6.72 3.26 1.31
C ASP A 334 -5.26 3.72 1.16
N GLY A 335 -5.04 4.74 0.32
CA GLY A 335 -3.75 5.40 0.17
C GLY A 335 -3.26 6.01 1.49
N LEU A 336 -4.10 6.80 2.18
CA LEU A 336 -3.72 7.48 3.42
C LEU A 336 -3.18 6.52 4.48
N PHE A 337 -3.89 5.41 4.75
CA PHE A 337 -3.43 4.43 5.73
C PHE A 337 -2.23 3.62 5.23
N THR A 338 -2.17 3.32 3.94
CA THR A 338 -1.04 2.62 3.33
C THR A 338 0.25 3.42 3.47
N TRP A 339 0.26 4.69 3.03
CA TRP A 339 1.44 5.55 3.11
C TRP A 339 1.73 5.98 4.55
N GLY A 340 0.72 6.35 5.32
CA GLY A 340 0.88 6.74 6.72
C GLY A 340 1.48 5.59 7.56
N GLY A 341 0.99 4.37 7.37
CA GLY A 341 1.55 3.18 7.99
C GLY A 341 3.00 2.93 7.56
N ALA A 342 3.30 3.03 6.27
CA ALA A 342 4.65 2.84 5.76
C ALA A 342 5.64 3.91 6.26
N LEU A 343 5.22 5.17 6.37
CA LEU A 343 6.00 6.26 6.95
C LEU A 343 6.30 6.01 8.43
N ALA A 344 5.27 5.68 9.21
CA ALA A 344 5.41 5.38 10.63
C ALA A 344 6.32 4.17 10.87
N ALA A 345 6.17 3.11 10.07
CA ALA A 345 7.01 1.91 10.15
C ALA A 345 8.47 2.22 9.78
N GLY A 346 8.68 3.01 8.73
CA GLY A 346 10.02 3.42 8.29
C GLY A 346 10.75 4.25 9.36
N ALA A 347 10.05 5.18 10.00
CA ALA A 347 10.61 6.06 11.03
C ALA A 347 10.69 5.42 12.43
N TRP A 348 10.10 4.23 12.63
CA TRP A 348 9.92 3.63 13.96
C TRP A 348 11.22 3.47 14.76
N ASN A 349 12.31 3.12 14.06
CA ASN A 349 13.62 2.87 14.66
C ASN A 349 14.58 4.07 14.55
N PHE A 350 14.11 5.26 14.14
CA PHE A 350 14.98 6.43 14.02
C PHE A 350 15.43 6.90 15.40
N PRO A 351 16.69 7.32 15.59
CA PRO A 351 17.09 8.08 16.77
C PRO A 351 16.18 9.29 16.98
N ALA A 352 16.02 9.77 18.22
CA ALA A 352 15.09 10.87 18.54
C ALA A 352 15.35 12.13 17.70
N ALA A 353 16.63 12.47 17.48
CA ALA A 353 17.02 13.60 16.63
C ALA A 353 16.58 13.42 15.17
N ASP A 354 16.74 12.22 14.60
CA ASP A 354 16.34 11.92 13.22
C ASP A 354 14.83 11.85 13.06
N LEU A 355 14.11 11.35 14.08
CA LEU A 355 12.66 11.38 14.12
C LEU A 355 12.14 12.82 14.13
N ALA A 356 12.71 13.70 14.95
CA ALA A 356 12.33 15.12 14.99
C ALA A 356 12.58 15.82 13.64
N ARG A 357 13.74 15.57 13.01
CA ARG A 357 14.03 16.07 11.65
C ARG A 357 13.04 15.54 10.62
N THR A 358 12.70 14.25 10.72
CA THR A 358 11.70 13.62 9.84
C THR A 358 10.33 14.28 10.02
N CYS A 359 9.87 14.48 11.26
CA CYS A 359 8.59 15.17 11.52
C CYS A 359 8.56 16.61 10.99
N LEU A 360 9.69 17.31 10.98
CA LEU A 360 9.78 18.67 10.44
C LEU A 360 9.75 18.72 8.90
N VAL A 361 10.46 17.80 8.24
CA VAL A 361 10.64 17.82 6.78
C VAL A 361 9.56 17.03 6.04
N LEU A 362 8.95 16.04 6.68
CA LEU A 362 8.00 15.13 6.04
C LEU A 362 6.73 15.83 5.52
N PRO A 363 6.06 16.74 6.26
CA PRO A 363 4.86 17.41 5.74
C PRO A 363 5.08 18.18 4.43
N PRO A 364 6.08 19.08 4.30
CA PRO A 364 6.29 19.77 3.02
C PRO A 364 6.72 18.81 1.91
N VAL A 365 7.52 17.77 2.19
CA VAL A 365 7.88 16.76 1.18
C VAL A 365 6.65 15.99 0.69
N PHE A 366 5.77 15.59 1.61
CA PHE A 366 4.54 14.87 1.28
C PHE A 366 3.59 15.73 0.43
N ILE A 367 3.51 17.03 0.70
CA ILE A 367 2.67 17.96 -0.07
C ILE A 367 3.29 18.27 -1.44
N ILE A 368 4.60 18.53 -1.52
CA ILE A 368 5.25 19.01 -2.76
C ILE A 368 5.61 17.85 -3.68
N LEU A 369 6.24 16.80 -3.14
CA LEU A 369 6.72 15.65 -3.91
C LEU A 369 5.76 14.47 -3.86
N GLY A 370 4.72 14.53 -3.02
CA GLY A 370 3.71 13.49 -2.92
C GLY A 370 4.07 12.36 -1.94
N PRO A 371 3.08 11.49 -1.67
CA PRO A 371 3.19 10.44 -0.67
C PRO A 371 4.25 9.37 -1.00
N GLY A 372 4.33 8.90 -2.24
CA GLY A 372 5.25 7.82 -2.59
C GLY A 372 6.71 8.25 -2.46
N SER A 373 7.06 9.46 -2.91
CA SER A 373 8.40 10.04 -2.70
C SER A 373 8.72 10.23 -1.23
N ALA A 374 7.76 10.69 -0.42
CA ALA A 374 7.92 10.84 1.02
C ALA A 374 8.21 9.49 1.70
N VAL A 375 7.45 8.44 1.37
CA VAL A 375 7.69 7.07 1.87
C VAL A 375 9.09 6.61 1.46
N MET A 376 9.45 6.69 0.19
CA MET A 376 10.77 6.26 -0.28
C MET A 376 11.91 7.03 0.39
N GLY A 377 11.78 8.34 0.60
CA GLY A 377 12.77 9.14 1.31
C GLY A 377 13.00 8.67 2.75
N VAL A 378 11.92 8.41 3.51
CA VAL A 378 12.02 7.86 4.87
C VAL A 378 12.70 6.49 4.86
N TRP A 379 12.36 5.63 3.91
CA TRP A 379 12.96 4.30 3.82
C TRP A 379 14.42 4.32 3.35
N MET A 380 14.81 5.25 2.47
CA MET A 380 16.21 5.49 2.13
C MET A 380 17.04 5.94 3.34
N TRP A 381 16.48 6.85 4.16
CA TRP A 381 17.10 7.28 5.41
C TRP A 381 17.25 6.10 6.37
N ARG A 382 16.18 5.30 6.56
CA ARG A 382 16.20 4.10 7.39
C ARG A 382 17.31 3.14 7.00
N GLU A 383 17.47 2.85 5.72
CA GLU A 383 18.54 1.99 5.22
C GLU A 383 19.94 2.56 5.55
N THR A 384 20.10 3.88 5.53
CA THR A 384 21.35 4.54 5.91
C THR A 384 21.69 4.29 7.38
N ILE A 385 20.69 4.43 8.27
CA ILE A 385 20.84 4.14 9.70
C ILE A 385 21.18 2.67 9.93
N LEU A 386 20.45 1.75 9.29
CA LEU A 386 20.71 0.30 9.41
C LEU A 386 22.13 -0.06 8.96
N LYS A 387 22.59 0.54 7.86
CA LYS A 387 23.97 0.36 7.39
C LYS A 387 24.99 0.85 8.39
N GLN A 388 24.82 2.05 8.96
CA GLN A 388 25.74 2.60 9.97
C GLN A 388 25.82 1.69 11.21
N ASN A 389 24.68 1.19 11.67
CA ASN A 389 24.62 0.27 12.82
C ASN A 389 25.29 -1.07 12.54
N SER A 390 25.23 -1.57 11.30
CA SER A 390 25.89 -2.83 10.92
C SER A 390 27.42 -2.72 10.88
N VAL A 391 27.98 -1.59 10.43
CA VAL A 391 29.44 -1.36 10.34
C VAL A 391 30.06 -1.20 11.73
N GLY A 392 29.32 -0.67 12.71
CA GLY A 392 29.80 -0.52 14.08
C GLY A 392 30.10 -1.83 14.81
N PHE A 393 29.58 -2.97 14.34
CA PHE A 393 29.81 -4.30 14.93
C PHE A 393 31.02 -5.04 14.34
N GLU A 394 31.57 -4.61 13.19
CA GLU A 394 32.64 -5.30 12.46
C GLU A 394 34.02 -4.63 12.59
N VAL A 395 34.35 -3.98 13.71
CA VAL A 395 35.76 -3.69 14.02
C VAL A 395 36.27 -4.75 15.01
N PRO A 396 36.71 -5.94 14.54
CA PRO A 396 37.62 -6.73 15.33
C PRO A 396 38.87 -5.87 15.52
N ARG A 397 39.18 -5.53 16.78
CA ARG A 397 40.53 -5.08 17.14
C ARG A 397 41.49 -6.09 16.52
N ARG A 398 42.33 -5.63 15.59
CA ARG A 398 43.59 -6.33 15.34
C ARG A 398 44.32 -6.31 16.68
N THR A 399 44.26 -7.42 17.40
CA THR A 399 45.26 -7.73 18.41
C THR A 399 46.54 -8.01 17.63
N GLU A 400 47.38 -6.99 17.56
CA GLU A 400 48.79 -7.14 17.22
C GLU A 400 49.53 -7.89 18.34
#